data_AF-A0A4Y8UKT4-F1
#
_entry.id   AF-A0A4Y8UKT4-F1
#
_cell.length_a   1.000
_cell.length_b   1.000
_cell.length_c   1.000
_cell.angle_alpha   90.00
_cell.angle_beta   90.00
_cell.angle_gamma   90.00
#
_symmetry.space_group_name_H-M   'P 1'
#
loop_
_entity.id
_entity.type
_entity.pdbx_description
1 polymer ?
#
loop_
_entity_poly.entity_id
_entity_poly.type
_entity_poly.pdbx_seq_one_letter_code
_entity_poly.pdbx_strand_id
1 'polypeptide(L)'
;MRAGAPDPVEAAGALVWRVRAGRLQVALVHRPRYRDWSWPKGKLDPGEIPPVAAVREVEEETGMAVVLGLPLPGLRYALSDGRRKVVHYWAARVAGRGDDVPLRARPPVPHADRTEIDHWEWFDTAQAARKLTRRDDGRPLDALVEAYAKDRLDTRALVVARHGQARKRALWGGTEDDRPLTGLGLRQAATLTPLLAAFGVERVVTSRWERCATTVAPYAQAAGVTPEVADGLTEARHDESPARVAAIVADALEARRDTVLCTHRPVLPTVLDVLEVQSRRAVADALPRENPFLAPGEVLVAHAARTRRGTRVVGVERHRSPAGAD
;
A
#
# COMPACT_ATOMS: atom_id res chain seq x y z
N MET A 1 -27.12 26.47 -8.10
CA MET A 1 -26.32 25.23 -7.93
C MET A 1 -24.90 25.56 -8.31
N ARG A 2 -23.93 25.56 -7.37
CA ARG A 2 -22.51 25.72 -7.73
C ARG A 2 -22.12 24.43 -8.45
N ALA A 3 -21.70 24.53 -9.71
CA ALA A 3 -21.07 23.42 -10.40
C ALA A 3 -19.94 22.90 -9.51
N GLY A 4 -19.99 21.61 -9.16
CA GLY A 4 -18.92 20.98 -8.39
C GLY A 4 -17.59 21.20 -9.11
N ALA A 5 -16.53 21.49 -8.36
CA ALA A 5 -15.20 21.58 -8.95
C ALA A 5 -14.92 20.27 -9.71
N PRO A 6 -14.38 20.31 -10.93
CA PRO A 6 -14.13 19.11 -11.72
C PRO A 6 -13.18 18.17 -10.98
N ASP A 7 -13.40 16.86 -11.13
CA ASP A 7 -12.62 15.83 -10.43
C ASP A 7 -11.12 15.99 -10.68
N PRO A 8 -10.29 15.77 -9.65
CA PRO A 8 -8.85 15.89 -9.79
C PRO A 8 -8.33 14.85 -10.78
N VAL A 9 -7.32 15.22 -11.55
CA VAL A 9 -6.55 14.27 -12.33
C VAL A 9 -5.54 13.61 -11.40
N GLU A 10 -5.76 12.35 -11.06
CA GLU A 10 -4.83 11.61 -10.19
C GLU A 10 -3.67 10.98 -10.99
N ALA A 11 -2.55 10.79 -10.32
CA ALA A 11 -1.38 10.09 -10.81
C ALA A 11 -0.65 9.44 -9.64
N ALA A 12 0.13 8.43 -9.94
CA ALA A 12 0.95 7.74 -8.96
C ALA A 12 2.28 7.33 -9.58
N GLY A 13 3.29 7.18 -8.74
CA GLY A 13 4.60 6.69 -9.13
C GLY A 13 5.48 6.40 -7.93
N ALA A 14 6.76 6.18 -8.16
CA ALA A 14 7.68 5.87 -7.07
C ALA A 14 9.09 6.40 -7.28
N LEU A 15 9.77 6.65 -6.17
CA LEU A 15 11.22 6.80 -6.14
C LEU A 15 11.80 5.41 -5.96
N VAL A 16 12.19 4.79 -7.07
CA VAL A 16 12.86 3.48 -7.03
C VAL A 16 14.27 3.68 -6.51
N TRP A 17 14.60 3.04 -5.38
CA TRP A 17 15.87 3.23 -4.70
C TRP A 17 16.63 1.92 -4.53
N ARG A 18 17.95 2.05 -4.34
CA ARG A 18 18.84 0.96 -3.93
C ARG A 18 20.01 1.53 -3.14
N VAL A 19 20.68 0.67 -2.37
CA VAL A 19 22.00 0.99 -1.80
C VAL A 19 23.06 0.23 -2.56
N ARG A 20 24.01 0.94 -3.18
CA ARG A 20 25.14 0.34 -3.90
C ARG A 20 26.45 0.94 -3.39
N ALA A 21 27.38 0.09 -2.97
CA ALA A 21 28.65 0.51 -2.38
C ALA A 21 28.48 1.53 -1.23
N GLY A 22 27.47 1.31 -0.37
CA GLY A 22 27.14 2.19 0.76
C GLY A 22 26.44 3.50 0.39
N ARG A 23 26.15 3.74 -0.89
CA ARG A 23 25.49 4.97 -1.36
C ARG A 23 24.04 4.71 -1.75
N LEU A 24 23.16 5.59 -1.31
CA LEU A 24 21.77 5.61 -1.74
C LEU A 24 21.69 6.13 -3.17
N GLN A 25 21.10 5.33 -4.04
CA GLN A 25 20.85 5.65 -5.44
C GLN A 25 19.37 5.60 -5.73
N VAL A 26 18.93 6.42 -6.68
CA VAL A 26 17.54 6.48 -7.16
C VAL A 26 17.48 6.42 -8.68
N ALA A 27 16.42 5.85 -9.23
CA ALA A 27 16.19 5.81 -10.67
C ALA A 27 15.38 7.02 -11.12
N LEU A 28 15.84 7.67 -12.20
CA LEU A 28 15.08 8.69 -12.92
C LEU A 28 14.79 8.20 -14.35
N VAL A 29 13.69 8.67 -14.91
CA VAL A 29 13.31 8.45 -16.31
C VAL A 29 13.51 9.74 -17.10
N HIS A 30 13.89 9.61 -18.36
CA HIS A 30 13.98 10.73 -19.30
C HIS A 30 12.82 10.67 -20.29
N ARG A 31 12.17 11.83 -20.52
CA ARG A 31 11.05 11.95 -21.45
C ARG A 31 11.46 12.75 -22.69
N PRO A 32 11.60 12.13 -23.88
CA PRO A 32 12.01 12.81 -25.11
C PRO A 32 11.16 14.03 -25.46
N ARG A 33 9.83 13.91 -25.27
CA ARG A 33 8.86 14.96 -25.58
C ARG A 33 9.12 16.26 -24.84
N TYR A 34 9.57 16.17 -23.59
CA TYR A 34 9.81 17.32 -22.72
C TYR A 34 11.31 17.62 -22.54
N ARG A 35 12.18 16.69 -22.95
CA ARG A 35 13.63 16.69 -22.72
C ARG A 35 13.95 16.91 -21.24
N ASP A 36 13.20 16.24 -20.37
CA ASP A 36 13.27 16.40 -18.93
C ASP A 36 13.51 15.08 -18.21
N TRP A 37 14.00 15.19 -16.98
CA TRP A 37 14.17 14.07 -16.06
C TRP A 37 13.19 14.20 -14.91
N SER A 38 12.48 13.11 -14.61
CA SER A 38 11.53 13.04 -13.51
C SER A 38 11.50 11.66 -12.86
N TRP A 39 10.74 11.53 -11.78
CA TRP A 39 10.35 10.24 -11.24
C TRP A 39 9.45 9.49 -12.23
N PRO A 40 9.53 8.15 -12.24
CA PRO A 40 8.58 7.36 -12.99
C PRO A 40 7.17 7.49 -12.39
N LYS A 41 6.17 7.77 -13.23
CA LYS A 41 4.77 8.01 -12.83
C LYS A 41 3.85 8.23 -14.03
N GLY A 42 2.58 7.85 -13.85
CA GLY A 42 1.53 8.20 -14.79
C GLY A 42 0.16 8.27 -14.15
N LYS A 43 -0.88 8.32 -14.99
CA LYS A 43 -2.26 8.58 -14.55
C LYS A 43 -2.88 7.29 -14.03
N LEU A 44 -3.78 7.43 -13.07
CA LEU A 44 -4.62 6.29 -12.67
C LEU A 44 -5.56 5.93 -13.81
N ASP A 45 -5.72 4.64 -14.04
CA ASP A 45 -6.79 4.09 -14.87
C ASP A 45 -8.15 4.16 -14.14
N PRO A 46 -9.28 4.10 -14.86
CA PRO A 46 -10.60 4.08 -14.24
C PRO A 46 -10.74 2.95 -13.22
N GLY A 47 -11.04 3.31 -11.96
CA GLY A 47 -11.18 2.33 -10.88
C GLY A 47 -9.85 1.75 -10.36
N GLU A 48 -8.71 2.35 -10.71
CA GLU A 48 -7.40 1.95 -10.20
C GLU A 48 -7.10 2.61 -8.84
N ILE A 49 -6.40 1.89 -7.96
CA ILE A 49 -5.99 2.41 -6.64
C ILE A 49 -4.57 2.99 -6.77
N PRO A 50 -4.24 4.17 -6.20
CA PRO A 50 -2.94 4.81 -6.42
C PRO A 50 -1.67 3.93 -6.26
N PRO A 51 -1.53 3.04 -5.25
CA PRO A 51 -0.36 2.17 -5.15
C PRO A 51 -0.24 1.16 -6.32
N VAL A 52 -1.38 0.71 -6.86
CA VAL A 52 -1.40 -0.20 -8.02
C VAL A 52 -0.87 0.53 -9.24
N ALA A 53 -1.38 1.75 -9.48
CA ALA A 53 -0.88 2.62 -10.54
C ALA A 53 0.62 2.92 -10.39
N ALA A 54 1.09 3.18 -9.16
CA ALA A 54 2.51 3.44 -8.92
C ALA A 54 3.42 2.28 -9.37
N VAL A 55 3.02 1.04 -9.05
CA VAL A 55 3.79 -0.15 -9.46
C VAL A 55 3.73 -0.36 -10.96
N ARG A 56 2.52 -0.26 -11.55
CA ARG A 56 2.31 -0.40 -12.99
C ARG A 56 3.16 0.60 -13.76
N GLU A 57 3.04 1.88 -13.45
CA GLU A 57 3.76 2.97 -14.14
C GLU A 57 5.28 2.85 -14.03
N VAL A 58 5.80 2.43 -12.88
CA VAL A 58 7.23 2.15 -12.74
C VAL A 58 7.67 1.03 -13.66
N GLU A 59 6.90 -0.05 -13.75
CA GLU A 59 7.22 -1.19 -14.60
C GLU A 59 7.04 -0.88 -16.10
N GLU A 60 6.03 -0.09 -16.46
CA GLU A 60 5.83 0.41 -17.84
C GLU A 60 7.03 1.25 -18.29
N GLU A 61 7.43 2.25 -17.50
CA GLU A 61 8.45 3.22 -17.90
C GLU A 61 9.89 2.71 -17.74
N THR A 62 10.12 1.71 -16.89
CA THR A 62 11.48 1.25 -16.57
C THR A 62 11.73 -0.24 -16.79
N GLY A 63 10.68 -1.04 -16.93
CA GLY A 63 10.77 -2.51 -16.91
C GLY A 63 11.14 -3.10 -15.54
N MET A 64 11.24 -2.27 -14.49
CA MET A 64 11.55 -2.74 -13.14
C MET A 64 10.26 -3.11 -12.39
N ALA A 65 10.10 -4.39 -12.10
CA ALA A 65 9.12 -4.80 -11.09
C ALA A 65 9.59 -4.30 -9.70
N VAL A 66 8.72 -3.61 -8.98
CA VAL A 66 9.05 -3.00 -7.67
C VAL A 66 8.08 -3.41 -6.56
N VAL A 67 8.53 -3.33 -5.31
CA VAL A 67 7.69 -3.43 -4.11
C VAL A 67 7.69 -2.08 -3.41
N LEU A 68 6.50 -1.57 -3.08
CA LEU A 68 6.32 -0.29 -2.42
C LEU A 68 6.63 -0.38 -0.91
N GLY A 69 7.28 0.66 -0.41
CA GLY A 69 7.48 0.92 1.01
C GLY A 69 6.83 2.24 1.41
N LEU A 70 7.54 3.05 2.20
CA LEU A 70 7.03 4.30 2.75
C LEU A 70 6.33 5.21 1.72
N PRO A 71 5.15 5.78 2.03
CA PRO A 71 4.60 6.89 1.26
C PRO A 71 5.50 8.12 1.41
N LEU A 72 5.72 8.81 0.30
CA LEU A 72 6.53 10.02 0.22
C LEU A 72 5.63 11.24 -0.05
N PRO A 73 6.11 12.46 0.22
CA PRO A 73 5.39 13.67 -0.15
C PRO A 73 5.00 13.69 -1.64
N GLY A 74 3.70 13.71 -1.89
CA GLY A 74 3.13 13.88 -3.24
C GLY A 74 3.15 15.34 -3.73
N LEU A 75 2.65 15.55 -4.95
CA LEU A 75 2.51 16.86 -5.57
C LEU A 75 1.04 17.24 -5.78
N ARG A 76 0.74 18.53 -5.68
CA ARG A 76 -0.58 19.09 -5.96
C ARG A 76 -0.43 20.43 -6.67
N TYR A 77 -0.96 20.54 -7.88
CA TYR A 77 -0.91 21.79 -8.66
C TYR A 77 -2.14 21.93 -9.58
N ALA A 78 -2.45 23.17 -9.98
CA ALA A 78 -3.54 23.45 -10.91
C ALA A 78 -3.11 23.19 -12.35
N LEU A 79 -4.02 22.64 -13.14
CA LEU A 79 -3.91 22.50 -14.59
C LEU A 79 -4.53 23.71 -15.29
N SER A 80 -4.17 23.94 -16.55
CA SER A 80 -4.67 25.06 -17.35
C SER A 80 -6.18 25.02 -17.60
N ASP A 81 -6.79 23.84 -17.49
CA ASP A 81 -8.24 23.62 -17.63
C ASP A 81 -9.01 23.80 -16.30
N GLY A 82 -8.34 24.29 -15.25
CA GLY A 82 -8.93 24.53 -13.93
C GLY A 82 -9.02 23.28 -13.03
N ARG A 83 -8.69 22.08 -13.54
CA ARG A 83 -8.60 20.88 -12.69
C ARG A 83 -7.36 20.91 -11.81
N ARG A 84 -7.39 20.15 -10.71
CA ARG A 84 -6.20 19.91 -9.88
C ARG A 84 -5.54 18.60 -10.31
N LYS A 85 -4.23 18.62 -10.51
CA LYS A 85 -3.42 17.41 -10.61
C LYS A 85 -2.94 17.02 -9.21
N VAL A 86 -3.14 15.76 -8.84
CA VAL A 86 -2.57 15.15 -7.63
C VAL A 86 -1.64 14.02 -8.06
N VAL A 87 -0.44 13.99 -7.50
CA VAL A 87 0.54 12.91 -7.74
C VAL A 87 0.92 12.31 -6.41
N HIS A 88 0.75 11.00 -6.27
CA HIS A 88 1.15 10.24 -5.09
C HIS A 88 2.48 9.54 -5.36
N TYR A 89 3.38 9.54 -4.38
CA TYR A 89 4.68 8.90 -4.51
C TYR A 89 4.95 7.96 -3.34
N TRP A 90 5.65 6.86 -3.62
CA TRP A 90 6.19 5.95 -2.62
C TRP A 90 7.69 5.77 -2.81
N ALA A 91 8.39 5.43 -1.75
CA ALA A 91 9.69 4.78 -1.87
C ALA A 91 9.45 3.36 -2.36
N ALA A 92 10.21 2.90 -3.35
CA ALA A 92 10.08 1.54 -3.86
C ALA A 92 11.43 0.87 -4.02
N ARG A 93 11.51 -0.42 -3.68
CA ARG A 93 12.69 -1.24 -3.96
C ARG A 93 12.43 -2.09 -5.18
N VAL A 94 13.47 -2.36 -5.97
CA VAL A 94 13.40 -3.37 -7.03
C VAL A 94 13.07 -4.71 -6.39
N ALA A 95 12.09 -5.42 -6.94
CA ALA A 95 11.71 -6.75 -6.48
C ALA A 95 12.90 -7.71 -6.65
N GLY A 96 13.16 -8.54 -5.65
CA GLY A 96 14.22 -9.54 -5.64
C GLY A 96 13.70 -10.96 -5.49
N ARG A 97 14.59 -11.92 -5.23
CA ARG A 97 14.26 -13.35 -5.09
C ARG A 97 13.24 -13.67 -3.98
N GLY A 98 13.00 -12.74 -3.04
CA GLY A 98 11.98 -12.92 -1.99
C GLY A 98 10.56 -12.59 -2.44
N ASP A 99 10.40 -11.91 -3.58
CA ASP A 99 9.14 -11.30 -3.99
C ASP A 99 8.37 -12.11 -5.03
N ASP A 100 8.73 -13.38 -5.27
CA ASP A 100 8.05 -14.23 -6.25
C ASP A 100 6.56 -14.44 -5.92
N VAL A 101 6.19 -14.38 -4.64
CA VAL A 101 4.81 -14.50 -4.16
C VAL A 101 3.97 -13.31 -4.62
N PRO A 102 4.27 -12.05 -4.24
CA PRO A 102 3.49 -10.90 -4.68
C PRO A 102 3.56 -10.69 -6.20
N LEU A 103 4.67 -11.02 -6.87
CA LEU A 103 4.79 -10.89 -8.33
C LEU A 103 3.85 -11.82 -9.09
N ARG A 104 3.60 -13.05 -8.62
CA ARG A 104 2.64 -13.98 -9.24
C ARG A 104 1.20 -13.46 -9.23
N ALA A 105 0.86 -12.62 -8.26
CA ALA A 105 -0.47 -12.03 -8.14
C ALA A 105 -0.66 -10.76 -9.00
N ARG A 106 0.36 -10.33 -9.75
CA ARG A 106 0.28 -9.13 -10.59
C ARG A 106 -0.19 -9.47 -12.01
N PRO A 107 -1.02 -8.60 -12.62
CA PRO A 107 -1.27 -8.69 -14.05
C PRO A 107 0.03 -8.37 -14.83
N PRO A 108 0.17 -8.86 -16.07
CA PRO A 108 1.27 -8.44 -16.94
C PRO A 108 1.17 -6.95 -17.22
N VAL A 109 2.31 -6.27 -17.22
CA VAL A 109 2.42 -4.83 -17.45
C VAL A 109 3.07 -4.60 -18.81
N PRO A 110 2.47 -3.79 -19.72
CA PRO A 110 3.10 -3.46 -20.99
C PRO A 110 4.33 -2.56 -20.78
N HIS A 111 5.17 -2.41 -21.78
CA HIS A 111 6.22 -1.39 -21.75
C HIS A 111 5.73 -0.09 -22.37
N ALA A 112 6.16 1.04 -21.81
CA ALA A 112 5.92 2.35 -22.39
C ALA A 112 6.55 2.46 -23.79
N ASP A 113 5.94 3.26 -24.65
CA ASP A 113 6.49 3.56 -25.97
C ASP A 113 7.81 4.35 -25.83
N ARG A 114 8.80 4.08 -26.70
CA ARG A 114 10.10 4.79 -26.66
C ARG A 114 9.98 6.29 -26.92
N THR A 115 8.86 6.75 -27.49
CA THR A 115 8.53 8.17 -27.66
C THR A 115 8.07 8.84 -26.37
N GLU A 116 7.60 8.06 -25.41
CA GLU A 116 7.22 8.51 -24.06
C GLU A 116 8.44 8.48 -23.12
N ILE A 117 9.15 7.35 -23.07
CA ILE A 117 10.36 7.14 -22.28
C ILE A 117 11.42 6.46 -23.15
N ASP A 118 12.54 7.13 -23.42
CA ASP A 118 13.62 6.57 -24.23
C ASP A 118 14.71 5.88 -23.41
N HIS A 119 14.88 6.28 -22.14
CA HIS A 119 15.81 5.66 -21.19
C HIS A 119 15.51 6.02 -19.73
N TRP A 120 16.08 5.21 -18.82
CA TRP A 120 16.15 5.46 -17.39
C TRP A 120 17.57 5.21 -16.88
N GLU A 121 17.96 5.86 -15.78
CA GLU A 121 19.30 5.74 -15.21
C GLU A 121 19.30 5.86 -13.68
N TRP A 122 20.27 5.20 -13.04
CA TRP A 122 20.54 5.31 -11.60
C TRP A 122 21.45 6.50 -11.30
N PHE A 123 21.06 7.32 -10.34
CA PHE A 123 21.84 8.46 -9.86
C PHE A 123 22.08 8.38 -8.36
N ASP A 124 23.23 8.85 -7.89
CA ASP A 124 23.40 9.20 -6.47
C ASP A 124 22.44 10.38 -6.16
N THR A 125 21.95 10.48 -4.92
CA THR A 125 20.90 11.45 -4.54
C THR A 125 21.26 12.90 -4.87
N ALA A 126 22.52 13.30 -4.70
CA ALA A 126 22.99 14.63 -5.07
C ALA A 126 22.97 14.89 -6.59
N GLN A 127 23.21 13.86 -7.41
CA GLN A 127 23.10 13.95 -8.87
C GLN A 127 21.64 14.01 -9.29
N ALA A 128 20.78 13.18 -8.69
CA ALA A 128 19.34 13.19 -8.93
C ALA A 128 18.74 14.56 -8.65
N ALA A 129 19.08 15.19 -7.51
CA ALA A 129 18.62 16.53 -7.15
C ALA A 129 18.98 17.61 -8.20
N ARG A 130 20.11 17.46 -8.90
CA ARG A 130 20.51 18.37 -9.99
C ARG A 130 19.87 18.04 -11.33
N LYS A 131 19.50 16.78 -11.57
CA LYS A 131 18.90 16.30 -12.81
C LYS A 131 17.40 16.58 -12.88
N LEU A 132 16.70 16.49 -11.75
CA LEU A 132 15.27 16.77 -11.67
C LEU A 132 14.95 18.16 -12.24
N THR A 133 14.13 18.18 -13.27
CA THR A 133 13.84 19.42 -14.00
C THR A 133 12.82 20.28 -13.26
N ARG A 134 11.86 19.66 -12.56
CA ARG A 134 10.89 20.36 -11.72
C ARG A 134 11.40 20.43 -10.29
N ARG A 135 11.47 21.64 -9.73
CA ARG A 135 11.92 21.87 -8.34
C ARG A 135 11.09 21.10 -7.31
N ASP A 136 9.78 21.01 -7.53
CA ASP A 136 8.88 20.34 -6.59
C ASP A 136 9.14 18.82 -6.49
N ASP A 137 9.71 18.19 -7.53
CA ASP A 137 10.11 16.78 -7.48
C ASP A 137 11.27 16.52 -6.50
N GLY A 138 11.93 17.57 -5.98
CA GLY A 138 12.93 17.46 -4.91
C GLY A 138 12.35 17.12 -3.54
N ARG A 139 11.10 17.49 -3.25
CA ARG A 139 10.47 17.22 -1.95
C ARG A 139 10.39 15.72 -1.59
N PRO A 140 9.95 14.81 -2.48
CA PRO A 140 10.00 13.38 -2.19
C PRO A 140 11.44 12.84 -2.05
N LEU A 141 12.42 13.42 -2.76
CA LEU A 141 13.83 13.04 -2.62
C LEU A 141 14.37 13.36 -1.22
N ASP A 142 14.09 14.57 -0.73
CA ASP A 142 14.53 15.00 0.60
C ASP A 142 13.96 14.08 1.69
N ALA A 143 12.66 13.73 1.59
CA ALA A 143 12.02 12.79 2.51
C ALA A 143 12.64 11.38 2.45
N LEU A 144 12.97 10.89 1.24
CA LEU A 144 13.62 9.60 1.05
C LEU A 144 15.04 9.59 1.65
N VAL A 145 15.83 10.64 1.43
CA VAL A 145 17.17 10.80 2.01
C VAL A 145 17.11 10.88 3.53
N GLU A 146 16.15 11.62 4.07
CA GLU A 146 15.93 11.72 5.52
C GLU A 146 15.54 10.36 6.13
N ALA A 147 14.64 9.62 5.48
CA ALA A 147 14.24 8.29 5.92
C ALA A 147 15.43 7.32 5.90
N TYR A 148 16.28 7.37 4.86
CA TYR A 148 17.48 6.55 4.78
C TYR A 148 18.48 6.87 5.90
N ALA A 149 18.79 8.15 6.11
CA ALA A 149 19.72 8.59 7.14
C ALA A 149 19.28 8.21 8.57
N LYS A 150 17.98 7.94 8.77
CA LYS A 150 17.38 7.57 10.06
C LYS A 150 17.11 6.08 10.20
N ASP A 151 17.57 5.24 9.27
CA ASP A 151 17.31 3.80 9.19
C ASP A 151 15.79 3.48 9.17
N ARG A 152 15.04 4.23 8.37
CA ARG A 152 13.57 4.10 8.24
C ARG A 152 13.09 3.83 6.82
N LEU A 153 13.98 3.87 5.83
CA LEU A 153 13.58 3.73 4.42
C LEU A 153 13.27 2.28 4.03
N ASP A 154 14.04 1.33 4.56
CA ASP A 154 13.83 -0.10 4.32
C ASP A 154 12.73 -0.62 5.27
N THR A 155 11.52 -0.74 4.72
CA THR A 155 10.31 -1.10 5.47
C THR A 155 9.68 -2.39 4.98
N ARG A 156 9.05 -3.12 5.89
CA ARG A 156 8.06 -4.15 5.60
C ARG A 156 6.65 -3.62 5.81
N ALA A 157 5.70 -4.14 5.06
CA ALA A 157 4.29 -3.80 5.20
C ALA A 157 3.57 -4.80 6.12
N LEU A 158 2.91 -4.28 7.14
CA LEU A 158 1.80 -4.95 7.81
C LEU A 158 0.49 -4.34 7.32
N VAL A 159 -0.23 -5.06 6.47
CA VAL A 159 -1.52 -4.64 5.93
C VAL A 159 -2.65 -5.16 6.82
N VAL A 160 -3.39 -4.27 7.47
CA VAL A 160 -4.59 -4.60 8.23
C VAL A 160 -5.79 -4.39 7.33
N ALA A 161 -6.45 -5.48 6.92
CA ALA A 161 -7.63 -5.45 6.09
C ALA A 161 -8.90 -5.66 6.93
N ARG A 162 -9.85 -4.74 6.85
CA ARG A 162 -11.22 -5.05 7.28
C ARG A 162 -11.89 -5.86 6.17
N HIS A 163 -12.56 -6.95 6.54
CA HIS A 163 -13.29 -7.77 5.59
C HIS A 163 -14.23 -6.93 4.69
N GLY A 164 -14.47 -7.39 3.46
CA GLY A 164 -15.39 -6.77 2.51
C GLY A 164 -16.83 -6.70 3.04
N GLN A 165 -17.71 -5.99 2.35
CA GLN A 165 -19.10 -5.88 2.77
C GLN A 165 -19.75 -7.28 2.85
N ALA A 166 -20.27 -7.61 4.03
CA ALA A 166 -20.97 -8.86 4.29
C ALA A 166 -22.48 -8.66 4.39
N ARG A 167 -23.26 -9.74 4.27
CA ARG A 167 -24.71 -9.71 4.47
C ARG A 167 -25.05 -9.10 5.83
N LYS A 168 -26.15 -8.35 5.92
CA LYS A 168 -26.60 -7.76 7.19
C LYS A 168 -26.96 -8.89 8.17
N ARG A 169 -26.53 -8.78 9.44
CA ARG A 169 -26.82 -9.76 10.49
C ARG A 169 -28.31 -10.12 10.57
N ALA A 170 -29.18 -9.10 10.60
CA ALA A 170 -30.63 -9.27 10.68
C ALA A 170 -31.27 -9.99 9.49
N LEU A 171 -30.56 -10.12 8.36
CA LEU A 171 -31.05 -10.77 7.14
C LEU A 171 -30.32 -12.10 6.86
N TRP A 172 -29.50 -12.58 7.80
CA TRP A 172 -28.76 -13.82 7.68
C TRP A 172 -29.39 -14.89 8.56
N GLY A 173 -29.80 -16.00 7.94
CA GLY A 173 -30.44 -17.13 8.65
C GLY A 173 -29.47 -18.19 9.16
N GLY A 174 -28.17 -18.05 8.88
CA GLY A 174 -27.10 -18.92 9.37
C GLY A 174 -26.45 -18.39 10.64
N THR A 175 -25.24 -18.83 10.91
CA THR A 175 -24.44 -18.44 12.08
C THR A 175 -23.54 -17.22 11.77
N GLU A 176 -22.83 -16.67 12.77
CA GLU A 176 -21.95 -15.52 12.50
C GLU A 176 -20.65 -15.91 11.79
N ASP A 177 -20.22 -17.16 11.90
CA ASP A 177 -18.99 -17.69 11.29
C ASP A 177 -19.14 -18.02 9.81
N ASP A 178 -20.34 -18.37 9.33
CA ASP A 178 -20.65 -18.65 7.91
C ASP A 178 -21.25 -17.44 7.16
N ARG A 179 -21.38 -16.28 7.82
CA ARG A 179 -21.99 -15.10 7.19
C ARG A 179 -21.15 -14.59 6.01
N PRO A 180 -21.68 -14.63 4.76
CA PRO A 180 -20.87 -14.43 3.57
C PRO A 180 -20.74 -12.97 3.16
N LEU A 181 -19.79 -12.71 2.24
CA LEU A 181 -19.70 -11.44 1.52
C LEU A 181 -20.93 -11.20 0.63
N THR A 182 -21.26 -9.94 0.37
CA THR A 182 -22.20 -9.55 -0.68
C THR A 182 -21.50 -9.51 -2.04
N GLY A 183 -22.23 -9.31 -3.13
CA GLY A 183 -21.63 -9.09 -4.45
C GLY A 183 -20.68 -7.87 -4.48
N LEU A 184 -21.00 -6.81 -3.74
CA LEU A 184 -20.08 -5.68 -3.55
C LEU A 184 -18.85 -6.10 -2.74
N GLY A 185 -19.01 -6.85 -1.65
CA GLY A 185 -17.89 -7.39 -0.88
C GLY A 185 -16.93 -8.26 -1.69
N LEU A 186 -17.46 -9.06 -2.63
CA LEU A 186 -16.63 -9.86 -3.54
C LEU A 186 -15.83 -8.99 -4.51
N ARG A 187 -16.42 -7.90 -5.04
CA ARG A 187 -15.67 -6.94 -5.86
C ARG A 187 -14.60 -6.23 -5.05
N GLN A 188 -14.90 -5.85 -3.80
CA GLN A 188 -13.90 -5.29 -2.89
C GLN A 188 -12.76 -6.27 -2.61
N ALA A 189 -13.04 -7.55 -2.42
CA ALA A 189 -12.02 -8.57 -2.24
C ALA A 189 -11.09 -8.67 -3.47
N ALA A 190 -11.64 -8.60 -4.68
CA ALA A 190 -10.86 -8.65 -5.91
C ALA A 190 -9.92 -7.44 -6.08
N THR A 191 -10.34 -6.23 -5.67
CA THR A 191 -9.48 -5.03 -5.77
C THR A 191 -8.32 -5.05 -4.77
N LEU A 192 -8.39 -5.86 -3.70
CA LEU A 192 -7.27 -6.05 -2.78
C LEU A 192 -6.12 -6.83 -3.42
N THR A 193 -6.36 -7.68 -4.41
CA THR A 193 -5.31 -8.51 -5.02
C THR A 193 -4.10 -7.69 -5.52
N PRO A 194 -4.27 -6.74 -6.47
CA PRO A 194 -3.14 -5.95 -6.94
C PRO A 194 -2.58 -5.02 -5.86
N LEU A 195 -3.41 -4.58 -4.89
CA LEU A 195 -2.97 -3.73 -3.79
C LEU A 195 -2.03 -4.46 -2.83
N LEU A 196 -2.38 -5.68 -2.41
CA LEU A 196 -1.53 -6.51 -1.55
C LEU A 196 -0.24 -6.90 -2.28
N ALA A 197 -0.33 -7.17 -3.59
CA ALA A 197 0.84 -7.42 -4.44
C ALA A 197 1.78 -6.20 -4.51
N ALA A 198 1.25 -4.98 -4.55
CA ALA A 198 2.04 -3.75 -4.62
C ALA A 198 2.91 -3.55 -3.36
N PHE A 199 2.39 -3.91 -2.18
CA PHE A 199 3.11 -3.86 -0.91
C PHE A 199 3.88 -5.15 -0.58
N GLY A 200 4.00 -6.07 -1.52
CA GLY A 200 4.89 -7.22 -1.41
C GLY A 200 4.39 -8.34 -0.50
N VAL A 201 3.09 -8.40 -0.19
CA VAL A 201 2.55 -9.33 0.83
C VAL A 201 2.91 -10.79 0.53
N GLU A 202 3.71 -11.41 1.38
CA GLU A 202 4.11 -12.82 1.25
C GLU A 202 3.28 -13.74 2.15
N ARG A 203 2.74 -13.20 3.25
CA ARG A 203 2.02 -13.95 4.28
C ARG A 203 0.59 -13.46 4.41
N VAL A 204 -0.36 -14.37 4.39
CA VAL A 204 -1.79 -14.08 4.55
C VAL A 204 -2.26 -14.68 5.87
N VAL A 205 -2.73 -13.84 6.79
CA VAL A 205 -3.33 -14.26 8.05
C VAL A 205 -4.75 -13.73 8.10
N THR A 206 -5.71 -14.57 8.49
CA THR A 206 -7.13 -14.21 8.44
C THR A 206 -7.91 -14.78 9.61
N SER A 207 -8.95 -14.06 10.04
CA SER A 207 -9.96 -14.62 10.92
C SER A 207 -10.66 -15.81 10.25
N ARG A 208 -11.01 -16.84 11.03
CA ARG A 208 -11.67 -18.06 10.53
C ARG A 208 -13.05 -17.83 9.91
N TRP A 209 -13.70 -16.71 10.23
CA TRP A 209 -15.06 -16.42 9.77
C TRP A 209 -15.07 -16.17 8.25
N GLU A 210 -16.06 -16.74 7.57
CA GLU A 210 -16.12 -16.86 6.11
C GLU A 210 -15.82 -15.54 5.42
N ARG A 211 -16.50 -14.45 5.79
CA ARG A 211 -16.27 -13.11 5.21
C ARG A 211 -14.81 -12.65 5.22
N CYS A 212 -14.02 -12.97 6.26
CA CYS A 212 -12.60 -12.64 6.30
C CYS A 212 -11.81 -13.55 5.35
N ALA A 213 -12.05 -14.86 5.41
CA ALA A 213 -11.41 -15.83 4.52
C ALA A 213 -11.68 -15.50 3.04
N THR A 214 -12.93 -15.25 2.66
CA THR A 214 -13.34 -14.87 1.31
C THR A 214 -12.76 -13.51 0.87
N THR A 215 -12.50 -12.59 1.80
CA THR A 215 -11.92 -11.27 1.45
C THR A 215 -10.48 -11.41 0.93
N VAL A 216 -9.69 -12.33 1.50
CA VAL A 216 -8.27 -12.53 1.10
C VAL A 216 -8.09 -13.65 0.09
N ALA A 217 -9.12 -14.47 -0.14
CA ALA A 217 -9.05 -15.62 -1.03
C ALA A 217 -8.59 -15.28 -2.47
N PRO A 218 -9.07 -14.19 -3.13
CA PRO A 218 -8.60 -13.84 -4.47
C PRO A 218 -7.08 -13.62 -4.53
N TYR A 219 -6.53 -12.92 -3.54
CA TYR A 219 -5.08 -12.69 -3.46
C TYR A 219 -4.33 -13.99 -3.19
N ALA A 220 -4.77 -14.76 -2.20
CA ALA A 220 -4.15 -16.03 -1.82
C ALA A 220 -4.07 -17.01 -3.00
N GLN A 221 -5.15 -17.09 -3.80
CA GLN A 221 -5.18 -17.91 -5.01
C GLN A 221 -4.20 -17.40 -6.07
N ALA A 222 -4.22 -16.09 -6.37
CA ALA A 222 -3.34 -15.50 -7.39
C ALA A 222 -1.85 -15.59 -7.01
N ALA A 223 -1.53 -15.40 -5.74
CA ALA A 223 -0.17 -15.48 -5.21
C ALA A 223 0.31 -16.92 -4.96
N GLY A 224 -0.61 -17.90 -4.95
CA GLY A 224 -0.32 -19.29 -4.60
C GLY A 224 0.12 -19.47 -3.14
N VAL A 225 -0.50 -18.74 -2.21
CA VAL A 225 -0.21 -18.78 -0.77
C VAL A 225 -1.40 -19.37 -0.02
N THR A 226 -1.13 -20.27 0.91
CA THR A 226 -2.15 -20.79 1.84
C THR A 226 -2.37 -19.80 2.99
N PRO A 227 -3.59 -19.28 3.19
CA PRO A 227 -3.88 -18.42 4.34
C PRO A 227 -3.71 -19.14 5.68
N GLU A 228 -3.07 -18.48 6.63
CA GLU A 228 -3.00 -18.89 8.02
C GLU A 228 -4.26 -18.43 8.75
N VAL A 229 -5.01 -19.38 9.31
CA VAL A 229 -6.24 -19.08 10.06
C VAL A 229 -5.88 -18.79 11.51
N ALA A 230 -6.23 -17.60 11.99
CA ALA A 230 -6.01 -17.17 13.37
C ALA A 230 -7.34 -16.98 14.10
N ASP A 231 -7.69 -17.94 14.95
CA ASP A 231 -8.94 -17.93 15.75
C ASP A 231 -9.08 -16.70 16.64
N GLY A 232 -7.94 -16.19 17.15
CA GLY A 232 -7.89 -14.99 17.98
C GLY A 232 -8.40 -13.73 17.28
N LEU A 233 -8.43 -13.71 15.94
CA LEU A 233 -8.94 -12.57 15.16
C LEU A 233 -10.48 -12.57 14.98
N THR A 234 -11.21 -13.54 15.53
CA THR A 234 -12.69 -13.48 15.53
C THR A 234 -13.21 -12.48 16.56
N GLU A 235 -14.41 -11.92 16.35
CA GLU A 235 -15.03 -11.01 17.34
C GLU A 235 -15.23 -11.73 18.68
N ALA A 236 -15.73 -12.97 18.67
CA ALA A 236 -15.96 -13.74 19.89
C ALA A 236 -14.69 -14.01 20.71
N ARG A 237 -13.57 -14.39 20.05
CA ARG A 237 -12.30 -14.64 20.76
C ARG A 237 -11.59 -13.35 21.18
N HIS A 238 -11.82 -12.26 20.46
CA HIS A 238 -11.33 -10.94 20.84
C HIS A 238 -12.05 -10.45 22.11
N ASP A 239 -13.37 -10.60 22.21
CA ASP A 239 -14.14 -10.26 23.41
C ASP A 239 -13.65 -11.04 24.65
N GLU A 240 -13.27 -12.32 24.49
CA GLU A 240 -12.70 -13.13 25.56
C GLU A 240 -11.30 -12.67 25.98
N SER A 241 -10.43 -12.27 25.03
CA SER A 241 -9.03 -11.96 25.31
C SER A 241 -8.38 -11.09 24.23
N PRO A 242 -8.49 -9.75 24.34
CA PRO A 242 -7.82 -8.82 23.42
C PRO A 242 -6.31 -9.00 23.35
N ALA A 243 -5.67 -9.47 24.43
CA ALA A 243 -4.24 -9.74 24.48
C ALA A 243 -3.76 -10.76 23.42
N ARG A 244 -4.62 -11.69 22.98
CA ARG A 244 -4.27 -12.64 21.90
C ARG A 244 -4.17 -11.95 20.55
N VAL A 245 -5.08 -11.01 20.27
CA VAL A 245 -5.01 -10.17 19.06
C VAL A 245 -3.75 -9.32 19.11
N ALA A 246 -3.45 -8.72 20.28
CA ALA A 246 -2.25 -7.92 20.43
C ALA A 246 -0.97 -8.72 20.15
N ALA A 247 -0.88 -9.96 20.62
CA ALA A 247 0.23 -10.87 20.33
C ALA A 247 0.34 -11.19 18.84
N ILE A 248 -0.77 -11.51 18.16
CA ILE A 248 -0.78 -11.77 16.71
C ILE A 248 -0.25 -10.57 15.92
N VAL A 249 -0.67 -9.35 16.27
CA VAL A 249 -0.22 -8.12 15.59
C VAL A 249 1.26 -7.84 15.88
N ALA A 250 1.71 -8.04 17.12
CA ALA A 250 3.11 -7.89 17.49
C ALA A 250 4.02 -8.89 16.74
N ASP A 251 3.62 -10.15 16.66
CA ASP A 251 4.33 -11.19 15.91
C ASP A 251 4.38 -10.86 14.41
N ALA A 252 3.29 -10.33 13.85
CA ALA A 252 3.24 -9.90 12.46
C ALA A 252 4.15 -8.70 12.17
N LEU A 253 4.31 -7.77 13.12
CA LEU A 253 5.26 -6.65 13.01
C LEU A 253 6.72 -7.13 13.05
N GLU A 254 7.04 -8.08 13.93
CA GLU A 254 8.40 -8.62 14.06
C GLU A 254 8.76 -9.63 12.95
N ALA A 255 7.76 -10.14 12.23
CA ALA A 255 7.96 -11.05 11.11
C ALA A 255 8.81 -10.40 10.01
N ARG A 256 9.73 -11.18 9.43
CA ARG A 256 10.54 -10.77 8.28
C ARG A 256 9.81 -10.96 6.94
N ARG A 257 8.49 -10.79 6.94
CA ARG A 257 7.61 -10.99 5.77
C ARG A 257 6.53 -9.93 5.75
N ASP A 258 6.29 -9.36 4.58
CA ASP A 258 5.15 -8.48 4.37
C ASP A 258 3.88 -9.31 4.57
N THR A 259 2.99 -8.83 5.42
CA THR A 259 1.88 -9.64 5.93
C THR A 259 0.57 -8.89 5.78
N VAL A 260 -0.49 -9.59 5.37
CA VAL A 260 -1.86 -9.10 5.50
C VAL A 260 -2.56 -9.80 6.66
N LEU A 261 -3.26 -9.04 7.51
CA LEU A 261 -4.16 -9.50 8.56
C LEU A 261 -5.59 -9.10 8.19
N CYS A 262 -6.46 -10.06 7.87
CA CYS A 262 -7.88 -9.79 7.66
C CYS A 262 -8.70 -10.02 8.93
N THR A 263 -9.43 -8.99 9.35
CA THR A 263 -10.15 -8.97 10.63
C THR A 263 -11.46 -8.18 10.58
N HIS A 264 -12.12 -8.05 11.74
CA HIS A 264 -13.43 -7.43 11.92
C HIS A 264 -13.34 -6.06 12.58
N ARG A 265 -14.36 -5.24 12.38
CA ARG A 265 -14.45 -3.89 12.96
C ARG A 265 -14.24 -3.86 14.49
N PRO A 266 -14.87 -4.74 15.31
CA PRO A 266 -14.68 -4.71 16.77
C PRO A 266 -13.26 -5.05 17.24
N VAL A 267 -12.48 -5.72 16.40
CA VAL A 267 -11.10 -6.14 16.69
C VAL A 267 -10.10 -5.01 16.40
N LEU A 268 -10.46 -4.08 15.50
CA LEU A 268 -9.58 -2.99 15.05
C LEU A 268 -9.01 -2.10 16.17
N PRO A 269 -9.74 -1.72 17.24
CA PRO A 269 -9.17 -0.94 18.35
C PRO A 269 -7.87 -1.56 18.89
N THR A 270 -7.88 -2.85 19.21
CA THR A 270 -6.69 -3.54 19.74
C THR A 270 -5.55 -3.62 18.73
N VAL A 271 -5.85 -3.76 17.44
CA VAL A 271 -4.82 -3.70 16.39
C VAL A 271 -4.18 -2.31 16.36
N LEU A 272 -5.00 -1.26 16.40
CA LEU A 272 -4.55 0.13 16.36
C LEU A 272 -3.74 0.49 17.62
N ASP A 273 -4.12 0.00 18.80
CA ASP A 273 -3.37 0.20 20.04
C ASP A 273 -1.94 -0.35 19.93
N VAL A 274 -1.77 -1.55 19.35
CA VAL A 274 -0.43 -2.12 19.13
C VAL A 274 0.36 -1.29 18.13
N LEU A 275 -0.26 -0.87 17.02
CA LEU A 275 0.40 -0.01 16.03
C LEU A 275 0.80 1.35 16.64
N GLU A 276 -0.04 1.94 17.49
CA GLU A 276 0.23 3.20 18.19
C GLU A 276 1.42 3.06 19.15
N VAL A 277 1.46 2.00 19.96
CA VAL A 277 2.59 1.71 20.87
C VAL A 277 3.91 1.53 20.11
N GLN A 278 3.86 0.95 18.91
CA GLN A 278 5.04 0.75 18.05
C GLN A 278 5.37 1.96 17.18
N SER A 279 4.56 3.02 17.27
CA SER A 279 4.70 4.24 16.47
C SER A 279 5.33 5.38 17.27
N ARG A 280 5.95 6.31 16.56
CA ARG A 280 6.20 7.65 17.11
C ARG A 280 4.90 8.45 17.06
N ARG A 281 4.77 9.46 17.91
CA ARG A 281 3.59 10.36 17.95
C ARG A 281 3.13 10.83 16.57
N ALA A 282 4.05 11.29 15.72
CA ALA A 282 3.71 11.76 14.36
C ALA A 282 3.07 10.67 13.46
N VAL A 283 3.38 9.40 13.68
CA VAL A 283 2.79 8.26 12.94
C VAL A 283 1.50 7.82 13.62
N ALA A 284 1.48 7.76 14.96
CA ALA A 284 0.29 7.46 15.74
C ALA A 284 -0.85 8.46 15.47
N ASP A 285 -0.52 9.73 15.27
CA ASP A 285 -1.49 10.79 14.93
C ASP A 285 -2.18 10.57 13.57
N ALA A 286 -1.59 9.78 12.68
CA ALA A 286 -2.16 9.43 11.38
C ALA A 286 -3.03 8.15 11.41
N LEU A 287 -3.04 7.40 12.52
CA LEU A 287 -3.92 6.24 12.70
C LEU A 287 -5.39 6.70 12.79
N PRO A 288 -6.34 5.89 12.29
CA PRO A 288 -7.75 6.20 12.43
C PRO A 288 -8.16 6.19 13.91
N ARG A 289 -8.85 7.25 14.36
CA ARG A 289 -9.24 7.44 15.77
C ARG A 289 -10.70 7.13 16.06
N GLU A 290 -11.55 7.09 15.05
CA GLU A 290 -13.00 6.98 15.20
C GLU A 290 -13.56 5.72 14.55
N ASN A 291 -14.49 5.06 15.24
CA ASN A 291 -15.25 3.94 14.69
C ASN A 291 -16.05 4.40 13.46
N PRO A 292 -15.97 3.73 12.30
CA PRO A 292 -15.57 2.33 12.12
C PRO A 292 -14.09 2.02 11.91
N PHE A 293 -13.19 2.99 12.07
CA PHE A 293 -11.74 2.96 11.84
C PHE A 293 -11.35 2.69 10.39
N LEU A 294 -11.87 1.61 9.82
CA LEU A 294 -11.79 1.23 8.41
C LEU A 294 -13.21 0.87 7.93
N ALA A 295 -13.58 1.25 6.72
CA ALA A 295 -14.79 0.78 6.06
C ALA A 295 -14.65 -0.68 5.57
N PRO A 296 -15.74 -1.38 5.25
CA PRO A 296 -15.65 -2.72 4.67
C PRO A 296 -14.80 -2.71 3.39
N GLY A 297 -13.82 -3.61 3.28
CA GLY A 297 -12.88 -3.68 2.16
C GLY A 297 -11.84 -2.54 2.12
N GLU A 298 -11.71 -1.76 3.19
CA GLU A 298 -10.63 -0.79 3.37
C GLU A 298 -9.46 -1.44 4.11
N VAL A 299 -8.24 -1.04 3.74
CA VAL A 299 -7.00 -1.51 4.37
C VAL A 299 -6.22 -0.35 4.98
N LEU A 300 -5.52 -0.62 6.06
CA LEU A 300 -4.47 0.21 6.65
C LEU A 300 -3.13 -0.48 6.41
N VAL A 301 -2.19 0.18 5.76
CA VAL A 301 -0.83 -0.30 5.59
C VAL A 301 0.05 0.37 6.64
N ALA A 302 0.64 -0.43 7.53
CA ALA A 302 1.64 0.02 8.48
C ALA A 302 3.04 -0.37 7.98
N HIS A 303 3.88 0.63 7.77
CA HIS A 303 5.26 0.46 7.31
C HIS A 303 6.19 0.30 8.50
N ALA A 304 6.70 -0.91 8.71
CA ALA A 304 7.56 -1.27 9.82
C ALA A 304 9.04 -1.29 9.39
N ALA A 305 9.88 -0.49 10.05
CA ALA A 305 11.33 -0.50 9.86
C ALA A 305 12.02 -1.16 11.06
N ARG A 306 13.09 -1.92 10.79
CA ARG A 306 13.94 -2.45 11.85
C ARG A 306 15.00 -1.42 12.23
N THR A 307 14.79 -0.77 13.38
CA THR A 307 15.73 0.23 13.90
C THR A 307 16.68 -0.38 14.92
N ARG A 308 17.70 0.37 15.33
CA ARG A 308 18.59 -0.02 16.46
C ARG A 308 17.83 -0.28 17.78
N ARG A 309 16.60 0.24 17.93
CA ARG A 309 15.77 0.08 19.13
C ARG A 309 14.67 -0.98 18.97
N GLY A 310 14.79 -1.83 17.95
CA GLY A 310 13.77 -2.81 17.56
C GLY A 310 12.88 -2.30 16.43
N THR A 311 11.88 -3.09 16.10
CA THR A 311 10.91 -2.79 15.04
C THR A 311 10.05 -1.60 15.43
N ARG A 312 9.82 -0.67 14.48
CA ARG A 312 8.97 0.51 14.68
C ARG A 312 8.12 0.74 13.45
N VAL A 313 6.86 1.13 13.66
CA VAL A 313 6.01 1.63 12.59
C VAL A 313 6.44 3.08 12.30
N VAL A 314 6.90 3.30 11.07
CA VAL A 314 7.52 4.56 10.62
C VAL A 314 6.64 5.35 9.65
N GLY A 315 5.56 4.74 9.16
CA GLY A 315 4.54 5.39 8.35
C GLY A 315 3.27 4.54 8.30
N VAL A 316 2.13 5.18 8.07
CA VAL A 316 0.85 4.51 7.86
C VAL A 316 0.08 5.16 6.72
N GLU A 317 -0.67 4.38 5.97
CA GLU A 317 -1.56 4.86 4.92
C GLU A 317 -2.81 4.00 4.79
N ARG A 318 -3.89 4.56 4.28
CA ARG A 318 -5.17 3.86 4.11
C ARG A 318 -5.57 3.83 2.65
N HIS A 319 -6.07 2.70 2.21
CA HIS A 319 -6.52 2.48 0.84
C HIS A 319 -7.89 1.84 0.86
N ARG A 320 -8.81 2.41 0.08
CA ARG A 320 -10.17 1.92 -0.04
C ARG A 320 -10.38 1.31 -1.42
N SER A 321 -11.08 0.19 -1.47
CA SER A 321 -11.57 -0.36 -2.73
C SER A 321 -12.45 0.66 -3.48
N PRO A 322 -12.22 0.87 -4.78
CA PRO A 322 -13.07 1.71 -5.62
C PRO A 322 -14.41 1.04 -5.94
N ALA A 323 -14.51 -0.29 -5.80
CA ALA A 323 -15.78 -1.00 -5.88
C ALA A 323 -16.73 -0.48 -4.77
N GLY A 324 -17.73 0.32 -5.16
CA GLY A 324 -18.69 0.97 -4.27
C GLY A 324 -18.76 2.50 -4.37
N ALA A 325 -18.01 3.11 -5.30
CA ALA A 325 -18.10 4.54 -5.63
C ALA A 325 -19.17 4.89 -6.68
N ASP A 326 -19.93 3.88 -7.15
CA ASP A 326 -21.03 4.03 -8.11
C ASP A 326 -22.38 4.29 -7.42
#